data_AF-A0A9W6PZX9-F1
#
_entry.id   AF-A0A9W6PZX9-F1
#
_cell.length_a   1.000
_cell.length_b   1.000
_cell.length_c   1.000
_cell.angle_alpha   90.00
_cell.angle_beta   90.00
_cell.angle_gamma   90.00
#
_symmetry.space_group_name_H-M   'P 1'
#
loop_
_entity.id
_entity.type
_entity.pdbx_description
1 polymer ?
#
loop_
_entity_poly.entity_id
_entity_poly.type
_entity_poly.pdbx_seq_one_letter_code
_entity_poly.pdbx_strand_id
1 'polypeptide(L)'
;MHDHTSETNPLAALGVRLSARGFKIELTDRGLTVVNPNVRGCCAMTAHPSDTITCRRRTEDGGKRWFFTSWQDPIAPADELDDAAMYIVGYLSRHPRDAGVEE
;
A
#
# COMPACT_ATOMS: atom_id res chain seq x y z
N MET A 1 14.51 29.92 -7.91
CA MET A 1 14.99 29.18 -6.73
C MET A 1 13.75 28.66 -6.02
N HIS A 2 13.37 27.41 -6.26
CA HIS A 2 12.32 26.74 -5.50
C HIS A 2 13.00 25.54 -4.84
N ASP A 3 13.31 25.69 -3.56
CA ASP A 3 13.68 24.57 -2.70
C ASP A 3 12.41 23.74 -2.48
N HIS A 4 12.24 22.69 -3.29
CA HIS A 4 11.22 21.65 -3.06
C HIS A 4 11.96 20.34 -2.79
N THR A 5 12.91 20.36 -1.86
CA THR A 5 13.49 19.15 -1.27
C THR A 5 12.77 18.74 0.01
N SER A 6 11.52 19.21 0.18
CA SER A 6 10.68 18.86 1.31
C SER A 6 10.16 17.44 1.14
N GLU A 7 10.81 16.51 1.83
CA GLU A 7 10.18 15.30 2.38
C GLU A 7 9.19 14.61 1.43
N THR A 8 9.68 14.00 0.34
CA THR A 8 8.82 13.19 -0.54
C THR A 8 8.10 12.15 0.31
N ASN A 9 6.82 12.37 0.56
CA ASN A 9 6.01 11.49 1.39
C ASN A 9 5.86 10.18 0.61
N PRO A 10 6.54 9.08 1.01
CA PRO A 10 6.65 7.88 0.19
C PRO A 10 5.27 7.26 -0.09
N LEU A 11 4.30 7.49 0.80
CA LEU A 11 2.90 7.13 0.60
C LEU A 11 2.26 7.87 -0.59
N ALA A 12 2.51 9.16 -0.74
CA ALA A 12 1.97 9.92 -1.88
C ALA A 12 2.58 9.43 -3.19
N ALA A 13 3.89 9.17 -3.22
CA ALA A 13 4.57 8.64 -4.40
C ALA A 13 4.05 7.24 -4.78
N LEU A 14 3.86 6.36 -3.80
CA LEU A 14 3.24 5.05 -3.98
C LEU A 14 1.81 5.18 -4.51
N GLY A 15 1.04 6.13 -3.98
CA GLY A 15 -0.31 6.42 -4.44
C GLY A 15 -0.37 6.82 -5.91
N VAL A 16 0.54 7.67 -6.38
CA VAL A 16 0.60 8.04 -7.81
C VAL A 16 0.87 6.82 -8.69
N ARG A 17 1.79 5.92 -8.27
CA ARG A 17 2.09 4.68 -9.01
C ARG A 17 0.89 3.75 -9.10
N LEU A 18 0.17 3.57 -8.00
CA LEU A 18 -1.02 2.71 -7.95
C LEU A 18 -2.21 3.33 -8.71
N SER A 19 -2.38 4.65 -8.61
CA SER A 19 -3.42 5.37 -9.36
C SER A 19 -3.22 5.23 -10.87
N ALA A 20 -1.97 5.32 -11.36
CA ALA A 20 -1.64 5.08 -12.76
C ALA A 20 -1.98 3.65 -13.23
N ARG A 21 -2.07 2.68 -12.31
CA ARG A 21 -2.48 1.29 -12.57
C ARG A 21 -4.00 1.09 -12.44
N GLY A 22 -4.78 2.15 -12.20
CA GLY A 22 -6.24 2.10 -12.12
C GLY A 22 -6.80 1.78 -10.72
N PHE A 23 -5.97 1.86 -9.68
CA PHE A 23 -6.42 1.73 -8.29
C PHE A 23 -6.96 3.07 -7.78
N LYS A 24 -7.96 3.01 -6.91
CA LYS A 24 -8.46 4.19 -6.19
C LYS A 24 -7.64 4.39 -4.94
N ILE A 25 -7.12 5.59 -4.75
CA ILE A 25 -6.19 5.89 -3.67
C ILE A 25 -6.74 7.04 -2.84
N GLU A 26 -6.68 6.89 -1.53
CA GLU A 26 -7.07 7.92 -0.58
C GLU A 26 -5.98 8.07 0.48
N LEU A 27 -5.26 9.19 0.44
CA LEU A 27 -4.26 9.51 1.45
C LEU A 27 -4.97 10.19 2.63
N THR A 28 -4.91 9.55 3.79
CA THR A 28 -5.48 10.02 5.05
C THR A 28 -4.37 10.22 6.09
N ASP A 29 -4.69 10.87 7.21
CA ASP A 29 -3.78 11.00 8.36
C ASP A 29 -3.32 9.64 8.91
N ARG A 30 -4.15 8.60 8.74
CA ARG A 30 -3.83 7.22 9.17
C ARG A 30 -2.90 6.48 8.21
N GLY A 31 -2.82 6.89 6.95
CA GLY A 31 -2.09 6.19 5.90
C GLY A 31 -2.72 6.31 4.52
N LEU A 32 -2.21 5.54 3.57
CA LEU A 32 -2.66 5.45 2.20
C LEU A 32 -3.65 4.29 2.03
N THR A 33 -4.93 4.58 1.93
CA THR A 33 -5.94 3.59 1.59
C THR A 33 -5.94 3.33 0.09
N VAL A 34 -5.83 2.07 -0.30
CA VAL A 34 -5.79 1.60 -1.68
C VAL A 34 -6.98 0.68 -1.90
N VAL A 35 -7.78 0.95 -2.92
CA VAL A 35 -8.95 0.16 -3.30
C VAL A 35 -8.79 -0.29 -4.74
N ASN A 36 -9.02 -1.57 -5.01
CA ASN A 36 -8.99 -2.11 -6.36
C ASN A 36 -10.41 -2.23 -6.94
N PRO A 37 -10.89 -1.26 -7.75
CA PRO A 37 -12.21 -1.33 -8.34
C PRO A 37 -12.34 -2.43 -9.41
N ASN A 38 -11.23 -2.94 -9.94
CA ASN A 38 -11.21 -3.89 -11.06
C ASN A 38 -11.50 -5.33 -10.62
N VAL A 39 -11.38 -5.62 -9.33
CA VAL A 39 -11.66 -6.94 -8.77
C VAL A 39 -12.97 -6.87 -8.01
N ARG A 40 -13.90 -7.79 -8.32
CA ARG A 40 -15.10 -7.97 -7.50
C ARG A 40 -14.69 -8.61 -6.19
N GLY A 41 -14.99 -7.95 -5.08
CA GLY A 41 -14.74 -8.51 -3.76
C GLY A 41 -15.68 -9.67 -3.45
N CYS A 42 -15.40 -10.35 -2.34
CA CYS A 42 -16.00 -11.64 -2.01
C CYS A 42 -17.52 -11.58 -1.76
N CYS A 43 -18.05 -10.43 -1.34
CA CYS A 43 -19.44 -10.29 -0.86
C CYS A 43 -20.01 -8.90 -1.19
N ALA A 44 -21.35 -8.77 -1.19
CA ALA A 44 -22.03 -7.48 -1.43
C ALA A 44 -21.61 -6.36 -0.46
N MET A 45 -21.19 -6.71 0.76
CA MET A 45 -20.69 -5.76 1.77
C MET A 45 -19.23 -5.31 1.51
N THR A 46 -18.46 -6.10 0.77
CA THR A 46 -17.08 -5.79 0.39
C THR A 46 -17.00 -5.89 -1.13
N ALA A 47 -17.59 -4.92 -1.81
CA ALA A 47 -17.74 -4.94 -3.27
C ALA A 47 -16.38 -4.96 -4.00
N HIS A 48 -15.31 -4.48 -3.35
CA HIS A 48 -13.96 -4.37 -3.90
C HIS A 48 -12.91 -4.61 -2.81
N PRO A 49 -11.79 -5.29 -3.10
CA PRO A 49 -10.71 -5.44 -2.14
C PRO A 49 -10.00 -4.10 -1.91
N SER A 50 -9.72 -3.82 -0.64
CA SER A 50 -9.07 -2.59 -0.20
C SER A 50 -8.14 -2.85 0.97
N ASP A 51 -7.02 -2.14 1.05
CA ASP A 51 -6.10 -2.18 2.18
C ASP A 51 -5.59 -0.77 2.54
N THR A 52 -5.14 -0.58 3.78
CA THR A 52 -4.56 0.69 4.24
C THR A 52 -3.08 0.54 4.51
N ILE A 53 -2.28 1.19 3.67
CA ILE A 53 -0.83 1.14 3.72
C ILE A 53 -0.32 2.27 4.60
N THR A 54 0.55 1.93 5.55
CA THR A 54 1.21 2.90 6.42
C THR A 54 2.70 2.90 6.16
N CYS A 55 3.36 4.04 6.38
CA CYS A 55 4.80 4.15 6.27
C CYS A 55 5.37 4.37 7.67
N ARG A 56 6.13 3.41 8.18
CA ARG A 56 6.77 3.49 9.51
C ARG A 56 8.25 3.16 9.43
N ARG A 57 9.02 3.72 10.36
CA ARG A 57 10.44 3.37 10.50
C ARG A 57 10.55 2.03 11.21
N ARG A 58 11.25 1.08 10.59
CA ARG A 58 11.54 -0.22 11.19
C ARG A 58 12.91 -0.14 11.86
N THR A 59 12.93 -0.17 13.19
CA THR A 59 14.18 -0.09 13.98
C THR A 59 15.13 -1.25 13.67
N GLU A 60 14.57 -2.42 13.38
CA GLU A 60 15.34 -3.63 13.01
C GLU A 60 16.16 -3.46 11.72
N ASP A 61 15.72 -2.58 10.81
CA ASP A 61 16.36 -2.35 9.50
C ASP A 61 17.25 -1.09 9.50
N GLY A 62 17.80 -0.74 10.67
CA GLY A 62 18.63 0.46 10.83
C GLY A 62 17.85 1.78 10.76
N GLY A 63 16.54 1.75 11.03
CA GLY A 63 15.68 2.93 11.00
C GLY A 63 15.18 3.31 9.60
N LYS A 64 15.33 2.43 8.61
CA LYS A 64 14.72 2.63 7.29
C LYS A 64 13.20 2.69 7.39
N ARG A 65 12.60 3.53 6.54
CA ARG A 65 11.15 3.58 6.37
C ARG A 65 10.71 2.39 5.54
N TRP A 66 9.63 1.74 5.95
CA TRP A 66 9.04 0.58 5.31
C TRP A 66 7.54 0.81 5.16
N PHE A 67 6.98 0.20 4.12
CA PHE A 67 5.53 0.12 3.92
C PHE A 67 4.98 -1.09 4.67
N PHE A 68 3.87 -0.86 5.36
CA PHE A 68 3.16 -1.88 6.11
C PHE A 68 1.70 -1.89 5.69
N THR A 69 1.10 -3.07 5.58
CA THR A 69 -0.34 -3.23 5.37
C THR A 69 -1.14 -2.87 6.62
N SER A 70 -2.47 -2.93 6.53
CA SER A 70 -3.35 -2.80 7.69
C SER A 70 -3.06 -3.83 8.80
N TRP A 71 -2.40 -4.94 8.46
CA TRP A 71 -2.09 -6.03 9.39
C TRP A 71 -0.69 -5.92 9.99
N GLN A 72 0.00 -4.79 9.77
CA GLN A 72 1.40 -4.58 10.15
C GLN A 72 2.38 -5.56 9.48
N ASP A 73 1.97 -6.14 8.35
CA ASP A 73 2.84 -7.00 7.56
C ASP A 73 3.81 -6.13 6.73
N PRO A 74 5.13 -6.38 6.79
CA PRO A 74 6.12 -5.60 6.05
C PRO A 74 6.07 -5.95 4.56
N ILE A 75 5.84 -4.95 3.73
CA ILE A 75 5.76 -5.12 2.27
C ILE A 75 7.14 -4.95 1.65
N ALA A 76 7.64 -3.72 1.68
CA ALA A 76 8.90 -3.32 1.05
C ALA A 76 9.42 -2.02 1.68
N PRO A 77 10.71 -1.71 1.53
CA PRO A 77 11.28 -0.44 1.93
C PRO A 77 10.59 0.74 1.22
N ALA A 78 10.49 1.88 1.90
CA ALA A 78 9.86 3.09 1.37
C ALA A 78 10.59 3.69 0.16
N ASP A 79 11.82 3.24 -0.08
CA ASP A 79 12.64 3.59 -1.25
C ASP A 79 12.25 2.76 -2.49
N GLU A 80 11.70 1.55 -2.28
CA GLU A 80 11.33 0.59 -3.33
C GLU A 80 9.84 0.71 -3.68
N LEU A 81 9.47 1.87 -4.25
CA LEU A 81 8.08 2.17 -4.61
C LEU A 81 7.48 1.20 -5.64
N ASP A 82 8.28 0.73 -6.60
CA ASP A 82 7.78 -0.16 -7.65
C ASP A 82 7.51 -1.57 -7.12
N ASP A 83 8.41 -2.08 -6.27
CA ASP A 83 8.26 -3.37 -5.60
C ASP A 83 7.05 -3.37 -4.68
N ALA A 84 6.93 -2.32 -3.84
CA ALA A 84 5.76 -2.10 -2.99
C ALA A 84 4.46 -2.04 -3.81
N ALA A 85 4.47 -1.32 -4.93
CA ALA A 85 3.31 -1.24 -5.81
C ALA A 85 2.98 -2.61 -6.42
N MET A 86 3.97 -3.36 -6.89
CA MET A 86 3.75 -4.70 -7.46
C MET A 86 3.16 -5.67 -6.43
N TYR A 87 3.69 -5.67 -5.20
CA TYR A 87 3.16 -6.46 -4.12
C TYR A 87 1.70 -6.11 -3.84
N ILE A 88 1.36 -4.82 -3.68
CA ILE A 88 -0.02 -4.37 -3.42
C ILE A 88 -0.95 -4.76 -4.57
N VAL A 89 -0.49 -4.63 -5.82
CA VAL A 89 -1.26 -5.09 -6.98
C VAL A 89 -1.54 -6.59 -6.88
N GLY A 90 -0.53 -7.41 -6.58
CA GLY A 90 -0.69 -8.85 -6.40
C GLY A 90 -1.63 -9.20 -5.23
N TYR A 91 -1.42 -8.56 -4.09
CA TYR A 91 -2.18 -8.73 -2.86
C TYR A 91 -3.67 -8.40 -3.05
N LEU A 92 -3.99 -7.23 -3.63
CA LEU A 92 -5.37 -6.82 -3.89
C LEU A 92 -5.99 -7.49 -5.12
N SER A 93 -5.19 -8.18 -5.93
CA SER A 93 -5.69 -9.02 -7.03
C SER A 93 -5.96 -10.46 -6.58
N ARG A 94 -5.32 -10.91 -5.49
CA ARG A 94 -5.55 -12.22 -4.90
C ARG A 94 -6.69 -12.12 -3.89
N HIS A 95 -7.79 -12.80 -4.18
CA HIS A 95 -8.99 -12.84 -3.37
C HIS A 95 -8.67 -13.13 -1.88
N PRO A 96 -9.37 -12.53 -0.89
CA PRO A 96 -9.13 -12.71 0.56
C PRO A 96 -9.40 -14.14 1.09
N ARG A 97 -9.58 -15.13 0.22
CA ARG A 97 -9.57 -16.55 0.61
C ARG A 97 -8.15 -17.12 0.72
N ASP A 98 -7.13 -16.37 0.34
CA ASP A 98 -5.74 -16.83 0.34
C ASP A 98 -4.88 -16.17 1.45
N ALA A 99 -5.36 -15.11 2.10
CA ALA A 99 -4.69 -14.47 3.25
C ALA A 99 -4.97 -15.19 4.59
N GLY A 100 -5.33 -16.46 4.52
CA GLY A 100 -5.54 -17.37 5.65
C GLY A 100 -4.82 -18.68 5.37
N VAL A 101 -3.49 -18.64 5.31
CA VAL A 101 -2.66 -19.82 5.55
C VAL A 101 -1.87 -19.53 6.82
N GLU A 102 -2.50 -19.89 7.93
CA GLU A 102 -1.85 -20.21 9.20
C GLU A 102 -1.21 -21.59 9.02
N GLU A 103 0.07 -21.76 9.34
CA GLU A 103 0.65 -22.99 9.92
C GLU A 103 1.76 -22.63 10.93
#